data_AF-A0A139N0K6-F1
#
_entry.id   AF-A0A139N0K6-F1
#
_cell.length_a   1.000
_cell.length_b   1.000
_cell.length_c   1.000
_cell.angle_alpha   90.00
_cell.angle_beta   90.00
_cell.angle_gamma   90.00
#
_symmetry.space_group_name_H-M   'P 1'
#
loop_
_entity.id
_entity.type
_entity.pdbx_description
1 polymer ?
#
loop_
_entity_poly.entity_id
_entity_poly.type
_entity_poly.pdbx_seq_one_letter_code
_entity_poly.pdbx_strand_id
1 'polypeptide(L)' 'MTQFEFILILVAALTTTWAGLITAVAKIAIYRYKKQVAYYENPKTQIKIASHVIRNKWYETGQEVFR' A
#
# COMPACT_ATOMS: atom_id res chain seq x y z
N MET A 1 8.27 -0.28 -43.58
CA MET A 1 8.65 -0.13 -42.18
C MET A 1 10.15 -0.30 -42.07
N THR A 2 10.87 0.73 -41.66
CA THR A 2 12.33 0.68 -41.51
C THR A 2 12.70 0.02 -40.17
N GLN A 3 13.94 -0.46 -40.04
CA GLN A 3 14.44 -1.02 -38.77
C GLN A 3 14.32 -0.01 -37.61
N PHE A 4 14.53 1.28 -37.90
CA PHE A 4 14.42 2.34 -36.92
C PHE A 4 12.99 2.53 -36.40
N GLU A 5 12.00 2.54 -37.30
CA GLU A 5 10.57 2.61 -36.92
C GLU A 5 10.15 1.42 -36.06
N PHE A 6 10.68 0.23 -36.37
CA PHE A 6 10.43 -0.99 -35.58
C PHE A 6 11.00 -0.89 -34.17
N ILE A 7 12.24 -0.40 -34.04
CA ILE A 7 12.86 -0.17 -32.73
C ILE A 7 12.07 0.87 -31.92
N LEU A 8 11.63 1.96 -32.54
CA LEU A 8 10.84 2.99 -31.86
C LEU A 8 9.51 2.45 -31.33
N ILE A 9 8.80 1.65 -32.12
CA ILE A 9 7.54 1.02 -31.69
C ILE A 9 7.77 0.05 -30.53
N LEU A 10 8.84 -0.75 -30.59
CA LEU A 10 9.20 -1.65 -29.49
C LEU A 10 9.53 -0.90 -28.20
N VAL A 11 10.32 0.17 -28.29
CA VAL A 11 10.67 1.01 -27.14
C VAL A 11 9.41 1.65 -26.56
N ALA A 12 8.55 2.24 -27.40
CA ALA A 12 7.30 2.85 -26.97
C ALA A 12 6.36 1.85 -26.28
N ALA A 13 6.27 0.62 -26.81
CA ALA A 13 5.49 -0.45 -26.20
C ALA A 13 6.05 -0.83 -24.83
N LEU A 14 7.36 -1.07 -24.72
CA LEU A 14 8.02 -1.43 -23.46
C LEU A 14 7.86 -0.33 -22.39
N THR A 15 8.07 0.94 -22.76
CA THR A 15 7.92 2.05 -21.81
C THR A 15 6.47 2.19 -21.34
N THR A 16 5.51 2.02 -22.24
CA THR A 16 4.09 2.13 -21.91
C THR A 16 3.65 0.98 -21.00
N THR A 17 4.07 -0.25 -21.31
CA THR A 17 3.81 -1.43 -20.47
C THR A 17 4.42 -1.25 -19.08
N TRP A 18 5.68 -0.79 -19.00
CA TRP A 18 6.35 -0.56 -17.73
C TRP A 18 5.65 0.51 -16.89
N ALA A 19 5.30 1.65 -17.49
CA ALA A 19 4.56 2.71 -16.82
C ALA A 19 3.20 2.21 -16.30
N GLY A 20 2.48 1.41 -17.10
CA GLY A 20 1.22 0.77 -16.69
C GLY A 20 1.39 -0.13 -15.47
N LEU A 21 2.41 -0.99 -15.47
CA LEU A 21 2.71 -1.90 -14.35
C LEU A 21 3.05 -1.14 -13.07
N ILE A 22 3.95 -0.16 -13.14
CA ILE A 22 4.35 0.64 -11.97
C ILE A 22 3.16 1.41 -11.41
N THR A 23 2.33 1.99 -12.29
CA THR A 23 1.12 2.71 -11.86
C THR A 23 0.13 1.79 -11.16
N ALA A 24 -0.07 0.56 -11.67
CA ALA A 24 -0.94 -0.42 -11.03
C ALA A 24 -0.43 -0.84 -9.65
N VAL A 25 0.87 -1.13 -9.53
CA VAL A 25 1.51 -1.47 -8.24
C VAL A 25 1.38 -0.32 -7.25
N ALA A 26 1.68 0.91 -7.67
CA ALA A 26 1.57 2.10 -6.83
C ALA A 26 0.12 2.30 -6.35
N LYS A 27 -0.87 2.14 -7.23
CA LYS A 27 -2.29 2.24 -6.88
C LYS A 27 -2.70 1.21 -5.82
N ILE A 28 -2.23 -0.03 -5.94
CA ILE A 28 -2.49 -1.09 -4.95
C ILE A 28 -1.84 -0.74 -3.61
N ALA A 29 -0.59 -0.28 -3.61
CA ALA A 29 0.13 0.11 -2.40
C ALA A 29 -0.58 1.28 -1.69
N ILE A 30 -0.94 2.33 -2.43
CA ILE A 30 -1.69 3.48 -1.90
C ILE A 30 -3.04 3.05 -1.34
N TYR A 31 -3.77 2.18 -2.04
CA TYR A 31 -5.05 1.69 -1.56
C TYR A 31 -4.91 0.92 -0.24
N ARG A 32 -3.92 0.02 -0.15
CA ARG A 32 -3.62 -0.72 1.08
C ARG A 32 -3.27 0.22 2.24
N TYR A 33 -2.42 1.21 1.98
CA TYR A 33 -2.06 2.21 2.97
C TYR A 33 -3.27 3.02 3.44
N LYS A 34 -4.08 3.55 2.50
CA LYS A 34 -5.31 4.29 2.84
C LYS A 34 -6.29 3.44 3.64
N LYS A 35 -6.44 2.16 3.31
CA LYS A 35 -7.28 1.22 4.05
C LYS A 35 -6.76 1.00 5.48
N GLN A 36 -5.44 0.89 5.64
CA GLN A 36 -4.81 0.76 6.95
C GLN A 36 -5.01 2.02 7.79
N VAL A 37 -4.75 3.20 7.22
CA VAL A 37 -5.00 4.48 7.89
C VAL A 37 -6.47 4.59 8.31
N ALA A 38 -7.41 4.35 7.40
CA ALA A 38 -8.84 4.41 7.70
C ALA A 38 -9.28 3.43 8.80
N TYR A 39 -8.64 2.25 8.88
CA TYR A 39 -8.88 1.30 9.96
C TYR A 39 -8.48 1.88 11.32
N TYR A 40 -7.30 2.48 11.42
CA TYR A 40 -6.76 3.05 12.66
C TYR A 40 -7.34 4.42 13.02
N GLU A 41 -7.83 5.20 12.05
CA GLU A 41 -8.55 6.45 12.29
C GLU A 41 -9.98 6.21 12.81
N ASN A 42 -10.54 5.01 12.62
CA ASN A 42 -11.88 4.71 13.09
C ASN A 42 -11.95 4.69 14.63
N PRO A 43 -12.79 5.55 15.26
CA PRO A 43 -12.86 5.63 16.72
C PRO A 43 -13.23 4.31 17.40
N LYS A 44 -14.09 3.49 16.78
CA LYS A 44 -14.45 2.17 17.34
C LYS A 44 -13.25 1.22 17.36
N THR A 45 -12.42 1.29 16.33
CA THR A 45 -11.18 0.51 16.25
C THR A 45 -10.20 0.98 17.32
N GLN A 46 -10.02 2.30 17.48
CA GLN A 46 -9.13 2.85 18.52
C GLN A 46 -9.55 2.44 19.92
N ILE A 47 -10.85 2.51 20.25
CA ILE A 47 -11.37 2.05 21.54
C ILE A 47 -11.11 0.56 21.73
N LYS A 48 -11.34 -0.26 20.69
CA LYS A 48 -11.06 -1.70 20.75
C LYS A 48 -9.57 -1.98 21.00
N ILE A 49 -8.70 -1.28 20.29
CA ILE A 49 -7.25 -1.36 20.47
C ILE A 49 -6.86 -0.98 21.90
N ALA A 50 -7.28 0.19 22.37
CA ALA A 50 -6.97 0.68 23.72
C ALA A 50 -7.48 -0.29 24.81
N SER A 51 -8.70 -0.82 24.66
CA SER A 51 -9.26 -1.80 25.59
C SER A 51 -8.42 -3.08 25.67
N HIS A 52 -7.86 -3.52 24.54
CA HIS A 52 -7.02 -4.71 24.48
C HIS A 52 -5.67 -4.50 25.15
N VAL A 53 -5.04 -3.34 24.90
CA VAL A 53 -3.78 -2.93 25.54
C VAL A 53 -3.94 -2.84 27.05
N ILE A 54 -5.02 -2.21 27.53
CA ILE A 54 -5.30 -2.08 28.96
C ILE A 54 -5.50 -3.45 29.59
N ARG A 55 -6.34 -4.30 28.97
CA ARG A 55 -6.67 -5.63 29.49
C ARG A 55 -5.45 -6.53 29.62
N ASN A 56 -4.54 -6.48 28.66
CA ASN A 56 -3.36 -7.34 28.64
C ASN A 56 -2.10 -6.68 29.23
N LYS A 57 -2.22 -5.44 29.74
CA LYS A 57 -1.10 -4.65 30.28
C LYS A 57 0.08 -4.47 29.31
N TRP A 58 -0.19 -4.40 28.01
CA TRP A 58 0.88 -4.25 27.00
C TRP A 58 1.62 -2.92 27.09
N TYR A 59 1.08 -1.94 27.82
CA TYR A 59 1.77 -0.70 28.17
C TYR A 59 2.97 -0.91 29.12
N GLU A 60 3.04 -2.04 29.84
CA GLU A 60 4.18 -2.37 30.72
C GLU A 60 5.34 -3.01 29.96
N THR A 61 5.04 -3.73 28.88
CA THR A 61 6.01 -4.53 28.12
C THR A 61 6.35 -3.95 26.75
N GLY A 62 5.65 -2.89 26.32
CA GLY A 62 5.85 -2.25 25.02
C GLY A 62 5.50 -3.14 23.84
N GLN A 63 4.60 -4.12 24.02
CA GLN A 63 4.22 -5.05 22.96
C GLN A 63 3.50 -4.33 21.80
N GLU A 64 3.83 -4.75 20.58
CA GLU A 64 3.34 -4.12 19.37
C GLU A 64 1.82 -4.35 19.23
N VAL A 65 1.08 -3.25 19.21
CA VAL A 65 -0.39 -3.25 19.13
C VAL A 65 -0.86 -3.25 17.67
N PHE A 66 0.06 -2.96 16.75
CA PHE A 66 -0.19 -2.94 15.32
C PHE A 66 -0.29 -4.36 14.77
N ARG A 67 -1.31 -4.59 13.95
CA ARG A 67 -1.54 -5.84 13.25
C ARG A 67 -1.14 -5.71 11.78
#